data_AF-A0A060C047-F1
#
_entry.id   AF-A0A060C047-F1
#
_cell.length_a   1.000
_cell.length_b   1.000
_cell.length_c   1.000
_cell.angle_alpha   90.00
_cell.angle_beta   90.00
_cell.angle_gamma   90.00
#
_symmetry.space_group_name_H-M   'P 1'
#
loop_
_entity.id
_entity.type
_entity.pdbx_description
1 polymer ?
#
loop_
_entity_poly.entity_id
_entity_poly.type
_entity_poly.pdbx_seq_one_letter_code
_entity_poly.pdbx_strand_id
1 'polypeptide(L)' 'MGEVDTYLFGEGRHEQLWNVLGAHVRSFPSALGEVNGTSFAVWAPNAKAVRVIGDFNGWDGSLHAMRTLGVS' A
#
# COMPACT_ATOMS: atom_id res chain seq x y z
N MET A 1 3.32 12.07 3.32
CA MET A 1 2.16 11.36 2.74
C MET A 1 0.95 12.18 3.11
N GLY A 2 0.55 13.08 2.20
CA GLY A 2 -0.55 14.01 2.44
C GLY A 2 -1.88 13.29 2.36
N GLU A 3 -2.81 13.68 3.23
CA GLU A 3 -4.26 13.94 3.08
C GLU A 3 -5.13 13.21 2.03
N VAL A 4 -4.62 12.28 1.24
CA VAL A 4 -5.37 11.61 0.16
C VAL A 4 -6.34 10.56 0.71
N ASP A 5 -6.11 10.04 1.92
CA ASP A 5 -6.94 8.97 2.50
C ASP A 5 -8.09 9.49 3.38
N THR A 6 -8.07 10.74 3.83
CA THR A 6 -9.16 11.30 4.65
C THR A 6 -10.48 11.40 3.87
N TYR A 7 -10.43 11.33 2.54
CA TYR A 7 -11.62 11.35 1.67
C TYR A 7 -12.20 9.95 1.37
N LEU A 8 -11.47 8.86 1.63
CA LEU A 8 -11.86 7.52 1.14
C LEU A 8 -12.77 6.73 2.09
N PHE A 9 -13.04 7.22 3.29
CA PHE A 9 -13.65 6.42 4.35
C PHE A 9 -15.10 6.76 4.73
N GLY A 10 -15.76 7.70 4.04
CA GLY A 10 -17.07 8.20 4.46
C GLY A 10 -18.28 7.27 4.24
N GLU A 11 -18.50 6.76 3.02
CA GLU A 11 -19.91 6.43 2.64
C GLU A 11 -20.11 5.19 1.75
N GLY A 12 -19.15 4.28 1.62
CA GLY A 12 -19.36 3.01 0.90
C GLY A 12 -19.66 3.17 -0.60
N ARG A 13 -19.24 4.29 -1.22
CA ARG A 13 -19.59 4.61 -2.62
C ARG A 13 -18.42 5.15 -3.46
N HIS A 14 -17.19 4.64 -3.26
CA HIS A 14 -16.05 5.05 -4.06
C HIS A 14 -15.64 4.04 -5.14
N GLU A 15 -16.24 4.23 -6.31
CA GLU A 15 -15.88 3.67 -7.62
C GLU A 15 -14.50 4.15 -8.12
N GLN A 16 -13.53 4.41 -7.25
CA GLN A 16 -12.14 4.72 -7.63
C GLN A 16 -11.11 4.10 -6.69
N LEU A 17 -11.54 3.28 -5.73
CA LEU A 17 -10.63 2.55 -4.83
C LEU A 17 -9.60 1.70 -5.59
N TRP A 18 -9.96 1.15 -6.76
CA TRP A 18 -9.01 0.40 -7.59
C TRP A 18 -7.86 1.25 -8.16
N ASN A 19 -8.01 2.59 -8.27
CA ASN A 19 -6.92 3.45 -8.73
C ASN A 19 -5.82 3.60 -7.67
N VAL A 20 -6.18 3.36 -6.41
CA VAL A 20 -5.28 3.53 -5.25
C VAL A 20 -4.81 2.17 -4.73
N LEU A 21 -5.68 1.16 -4.77
CA LEU A 21 -5.37 -0.21 -4.39
C LEU A 21 -4.61 -0.95 -5.49
N GLY A 22 -3.97 -2.06 -5.13
CA GLY A 22 -3.21 -2.92 -6.04
C GLY A 22 -1.71 -2.65 -5.99
N ALA A 23 -1.02 -3.02 -7.07
CA ALA A 23 0.43 -2.94 -7.22
C ALA A 23 0.77 -1.95 -8.35
N HIS A 24 1.47 -0.87 -8.02
CA HIS A 24 1.78 0.20 -8.96
C HIS A 24 3.27 0.49 -8.97
N VAL A 25 3.90 0.43 -10.15
CA VAL A 25 5.30 0.86 -10.32
C VAL A 25 5.37 2.37 -10.13
N ARG A 26 6.24 2.82 -9.24
CA ARG A 26 6.45 4.23 -8.89
C ARG A 26 7.93 4.50 -8.69
N SER A 27 8.31 5.74 -8.95
CA SER A 27 9.66 6.23 -8.73
C SER A 27 9.65 7.26 -7.61
N PHE A 28 10.55 7.11 -6.65
CA PHE A 28 10.64 7.97 -5.47
C PHE A 28 12.05 8.56 -5.35
N PRO A 29 12.18 9.88 -5.12
CA PRO A 29 13.48 10.46 -4.83
C PRO A 29 14.00 9.98 -3.47
N SER A 30 15.26 9.56 -3.41
CA SER A 30 15.96 9.19 -2.18
C SER A 30 17.30 9.93 -2.06
N ALA A 31 17.92 9.90 -0.87
CA ALA A 31 19.23 10.51 -0.63
C ALA A 31 20.35 9.97 -1.54
N LEU A 32 20.17 8.79 -2.13
CA LEU A 32 21.13 8.12 -3.02
C LEU A 32 20.72 8.20 -4.50
N GLY A 33 19.68 8.97 -4.84
CA GLY A 33 19.11 9.05 -6.18
C GLY A 33 17.69 8.52 -6.26
N GLU A 34 17.15 8.43 -7.47
CA GLU A 34 15.78 7.96 -7.71
C GLU A 34 15.67 6.44 -7.53
N VAL A 35 14.71 6.02 -6.71
CA VAL A 35 14.40 4.62 -6.43
C VAL A 35 13.15 4.24 -7.22
N ASN A 36 13.30 3.29 -8.13
CA ASN A 36 12.19 2.67 -8.84
C ASN A 36 11.73 1.43 -8.06
N GLY A 37 10.43 1.32 -7.80
CA GLY A 37 9.87 0.18 -7.06
C GLY A 37 8.36 0.05 -7.25
N THR A 38 7.76 -0.91 -6.54
CA THR A 38 6.32 -1.15 -6.59
C THR A 38 5.68 -0.75 -5.26
N SER A 39 4.66 0.11 -5.34
CA SER A 39 3.79 0.44 -4.22
C SER A 39 2.63 -0.55 -4.16
N PHE A 40 2.40 -1.14 -2.98
CA PHE A 40 1.29 -2.05 -2.72
C PHE A 40 0.29 -1.40 -1.77
N ALA A 41 -0.99 -1.46 -2.10
CA ALA A 41 -2.08 -1.02 -1.23
C ALA A 41 -3.24 -2.03 -1.29
N VAL A 42 -3.79 -2.40 -0.14
CA VAL A 42 -4.94 -3.31 -0.04
C VAL A 42 -5.90 -2.79 1.00
N TRP A 43 -7.20 -2.92 0.71
CA TRP A 43 -8.23 -2.68 1.70
C TRP A 43 -8.44 -3.94 2.51
N ALA A 44 -8.08 -3.88 3.79
CA ALA A 44 -8.16 -5.01 4.71
C ALA A 44 -8.54 -4.53 6.12
N PRO A 45 -9.77 -4.01 6.32
CA PRO A 45 -10.17 -3.32 7.55
C PRO A 45 -10.19 -4.23 8.79
N ASN A 46 -10.43 -5.53 8.58
CA ASN A 46 -10.51 -6.52 9.65
C ASN A 46 -9.23 -7.37 9.77
N ALA A 47 -8.20 -7.11 8.96
CA ALA A 47 -6.97 -7.89 9.00
C ALA A 47 -6.10 -7.49 10.19
N LYS A 48 -5.61 -8.48 10.95
CA LYS A 48 -4.66 -8.24 12.05
C LYS A 48 -3.29 -7.78 11.54
N ALA A 49 -2.90 -8.27 10.37
CA ALA A 49 -1.68 -7.88 9.68
C ALA A 49 -1.82 -8.23 8.19
N VAL A 50 -1.09 -7.49 7.35
CA VAL A 50 -0.97 -7.77 5.91
C VAL A 50 0.51 -7.78 5.56
N ARG A 51 0.90 -8.70 4.66
CA ARG A 51 2.29 -8.87 4.23
C ARG A 51 2.35 -9.13 2.73
N VAL A 52 3.41 -8.65 2.07
CA VAL A 52 3.66 -8.92 0.65
C VAL A 52 4.59 -10.11 0.53
N ILE A 53 4.21 -11.11 -0.27
CA ILE A 53 5.01 -12.30 -0.55
C ILE A 53 5.16 -12.48 -2.06
N GLY A 54 6.33 -12.96 -2.48
CA GLY A 54 6.63 -13.24 -3.88
C GLY A 54 8.01 -13.87 -4.05
N ASP A 55 8.41 -14.04 -5.29
CA ASP A 55 9.74 -14.50 -5.66
C ASP A 55 10.86 -13.64 -5.05
N PHE A 56 10.68 -12.32 -5.01
CA PHE A 56 11.65 -11.34 -4.49
C PHE A 56 11.98 -11.51 -2.99
N ASN A 57 11.16 -12.23 -2.22
CA ASN A 57 11.44 -12.54 -0.82
C ASN A 57 11.44 -14.04 -0.53
N GLY A 58 11.63 -14.87 -1.57
CA GLY A 58 11.65 -16.33 -1.40
C GLY A 58 10.36 -16.89 -0.84
N TRP A 59 9.24 -16.20 -1.08
CA TRP A 59 7.93 -16.50 -0.49
C TRP A 59 7.89 -16.42 1.04
N ASP A 60 8.84 -15.73 1.67
CA ASP A 60 8.86 -15.50 3.12
C ASP A 60 8.09 -14.23 3.51
N GLY A 61 6.98 -14.44 4.21
CA GLY A 61 6.16 -13.36 4.76
C GLY A 61 6.82 -12.59 5.90
N SER A 62 7.95 -12.99 6.47
CA SER A 62 8.58 -12.25 7.58
C SER A 62 9.20 -10.91 7.16
N LEU A 63 9.57 -10.78 5.89
CA LEU A 63 10.45 -9.71 5.39
C LEU A 63 9.72 -8.43 4.98
N HIS A 64 8.46 -8.51 4.53
CA HIS A 64 7.73 -7.38 3.94
C HIS A 64 6.33 -7.19 4.56
N ALA A 65 6.29 -6.68 5.80
CA ALA A 65 5.04 -6.32 6.46
C ALA A 65 4.50 -4.97 5.94
N MET A 66 3.19 -4.91 5.66
CA MET A 66 2.51 -3.68 5.27
C MET A 66 2.12 -2.87 6.51
N ARG A 67 2.17 -1.54 6.37
CA ARG A 67 1.73 -0.61 7.41
C ARG A 67 0.27 -0.21 7.19
N THR A 68 -0.54 -0.29 8.24
CA THR A 68 -1.90 0.26 8.25
C THR A 68 -1.82 1.78 8.13
N LEU A 69 -2.46 2.34 7.10
CA LEU A 69 -2.77 3.76 7.01
C LEU A 69 -4.13 3.91 7.69
N GLY A 70 -4.13 4.48 8.90
CA GLY A 70 -5.26 4.38 9.84
C GLY A 70 -6.58 4.93 9.32
N VAL A 71 -7.68 4.34 9.80
CA VAL A 71 -8.94 5.04 9.99
C VAL A 71 -8.84 5.79 11.32
N SER A 72 -8.90 7.12 11.27
CA SER A 72 -8.95 8.00 12.45
C SER A 72 -10.32 7.96 13.11
#